data_AF-A0AAU6CH06-F1
#
_entry.id   AF-A0AAU6CH06-F1
#
_cell.length_a   1.000
_cell.length_b   1.000
_cell.length_c   1.000
_cell.angle_alpha   90.00
_cell.angle_beta   90.00
_cell.angle_gamma   90.00
#
_symmetry.space_group_name_H-M   'P 1'
#
loop_
_entity.id
_entity.type
_entity.pdbx_description
1 polymer ?
#
loop_
_entity_poly.entity_id
_entity_poly.type
_entity_poly.pdbx_seq_one_letter_code
_entity_poly.pdbx_strand_id
1 'polypeptide(L)' 'MTGHTAWTGVQENWLGGGAPMWWSHAGAATYRTWLAAAGFAVEREEFVPEGAGGAALFWSHRDTTDPTEAES' A
#
# COMPACT_ATOMS: atom_id res chain seq x y z
N MET A 1 -4.42 5.21 0.85
CA MET A 1 -3.49 5.43 -0.28
C MET A 1 -2.18 4.73 0.05
N THR A 2 -1.67 3.93 -0.87
CA THR A 2 -0.40 3.19 -0.77
C THR A 2 0.63 3.97 -1.57
N GLY A 3 1.59 4.63 -0.93
CA GLY A 3 2.67 5.29 -1.68
C GLY A 3 3.52 4.25 -2.42
N HIS A 4 4.01 4.60 -3.61
CA HIS A 4 4.90 3.72 -4.36
C HIS A 4 6.21 3.46 -3.59
N THR A 5 6.80 4.52 -3.03
CA THR A 5 7.90 4.47 -2.07
C THR A 5 7.39 4.79 -0.66
N ALA A 6 8.16 4.47 0.37
CA ALA A 6 7.83 4.90 1.73
C ALA A 6 8.12 6.40 1.90
N TRP A 7 7.33 7.09 2.70
CA TRP A 7 7.55 8.50 3.02
C TRP A 7 7.17 8.79 4.47
N THR A 8 7.87 9.74 5.09
CA THR A 8 7.59 10.28 6.41
C THR A 8 8.02 11.74 6.44
N GLY A 9 7.15 12.64 6.87
CA GLY A 9 7.49 14.05 6.94
C GLY A 9 6.33 14.95 7.35
N VAL A 10 6.62 16.24 7.31
CA VAL A 10 5.62 17.30 7.47
C VAL A 10 5.24 17.80 6.09
N GLN A 11 3.94 17.84 5.84
CA GLN A 11 3.37 18.60 4.74
C GLN A 11 2.85 19.93 5.27
N GLU A 12 3.51 21.00 4.87
CA GLU A 12 3.09 22.37 5.16
C GLU A 12 1.81 22.72 4.39
N ASN A 13 1.00 23.60 4.98
CA ASN A 13 -0.22 24.12 4.35
C ASN A 13 -1.17 23.02 3.85
N TRP A 14 -1.35 21.96 4.64
CA TRP A 14 -2.19 20.83 4.27
C TRP A 14 -3.63 21.28 3.97
N LEU A 15 -4.17 20.85 2.81
CA LEU A 15 -5.49 21.24 2.28
C LEU A 15 -5.73 22.77 2.18
N GLY A 16 -4.66 23.57 2.12
CA GLY A 16 -4.76 25.03 2.09
C GLY A 16 -5.14 25.67 3.43
N GLY A 17 -5.13 24.90 4.52
CA GLY A 17 -5.53 25.36 5.86
C GLY A 17 -4.43 26.06 6.66
N GLY A 18 -3.23 26.25 6.09
CA GLY A 18 -2.10 26.88 6.77
C GLY A 18 -1.44 26.07 7.89
N ALA A 19 -2.01 24.92 8.26
CA ALA A 19 -1.49 24.07 9.33
C ALA A 19 -0.48 23.03 8.78
N PRO A 20 0.65 22.80 9.48
CA PRO A 20 1.53 21.68 9.19
C PRO A 20 0.84 20.37 9.58
N MET A 21 0.89 19.37 8.69
CA MET A 21 0.47 18.02 8.99
C MET A 21 1.65 17.06 8.93
N TRP A 22 1.93 16.37 10.03
CA TRP A 22 2.88 15.28 10.04
C TRP A 22 2.18 13.97 9.70
N TRP A 23 2.71 13.21 8.75
CA TRP A 23 2.20 11.89 8.40
C TRP A 23 3.28 11.02 7.76
N SER A 24 2.97 9.73 7.62
CA SER A 24 3.82 8.74 6.98
C SER A 24 2.99 7.72 6.22
N HIS A 25 3.55 7.15 5.15
CA HIS A 25 3.01 5.97 4.51
C HIS A 25 4.12 4.95 4.22
N ALA A 26 3.77 3.68 4.29
CA ALA A 26 4.63 2.61 3.83
C ALA A 26 4.73 2.59 2.30
N GLY A 27 5.77 1.95 1.76
CA GLY A 27 5.94 1.75 0.32
C GLY A 27 5.27 0.47 -0.19
N ALA A 28 5.26 0.29 -1.51
CA ALA A 28 4.64 -0.85 -2.17
C ALA A 28 5.14 -2.21 -1.65
N ALA A 29 6.45 -2.35 -1.41
CA ALA A 29 7.05 -3.59 -0.92
C ALA A 29 6.48 -4.03 0.45
N THR A 30 6.29 -3.08 1.37
CA THR A 30 5.69 -3.36 2.68
C THR A 30 4.23 -3.77 2.54
N TYR A 31 3.47 -3.10 1.67
CA TYR A 31 2.09 -3.48 1.39
C TYR A 31 1.97 -4.88 0.79
N ARG A 32 2.88 -5.30 -0.09
CA ARG A 32 2.92 -6.70 -0.58
C ARG A 32 3.09 -7.70 0.57
N THR A 33 4.01 -7.43 1.50
CA THR A 33 4.22 -8.30 2.66
C THR A 33 2.97 -8.38 3.54
N TRP A 34 2.29 -7.26 3.77
CA TRP A 34 1.06 -7.25 4.57
C TRP A 34 -0.10 -7.93 3.88
N LEU A 35 -0.26 -7.77 2.57
CA LEU A 35 -1.28 -8.47 1.78
C LEU A 35 -1.08 -9.99 1.85
N ALA A 36 0.16 -10.45 1.64
CA ALA A 36 0.50 -11.86 1.76
C ALA A 36 0.24 -12.41 3.18
N ALA A 37 0.66 -11.67 4.22
CA ALA A 37 0.43 -12.05 5.61
C ALA A 37 -1.08 -12.08 5.97
N ALA A 38 -1.91 -11.31 5.27
CA ALA A 38 -3.36 -11.31 5.42
C ALA A 38 -4.08 -12.38 4.58
N GLY A 39 -3.33 -13.23 3.85
CA GLY A 39 -3.89 -14.30 3.01
C GLY A 39 -4.40 -13.81 1.66
N PHE A 40 -3.78 -12.78 1.09
CA PHE A 40 -4.08 -12.29 -0.24
C PHE A 40 -2.90 -12.52 -1.19
N ALA A 41 -3.20 -13.08 -2.36
CA ALA A 41 -2.29 -13.06 -3.51
C ALA A 41 -2.50 -11.78 -4.32
N VAL A 42 -1.40 -11.14 -4.70
CA VAL A 42 -1.41 -9.98 -5.61
C VAL A 42 -1.34 -10.50 -7.05
N GLU A 43 -2.41 -10.28 -7.81
CA GLU A 43 -2.46 -10.64 -9.24
C GLU A 43 -1.79 -9.60 -10.11
N ARG A 44 -1.96 -8.32 -9.76
CA ARG A 44 -1.43 -7.19 -10.51
C ARG A 44 -1.06 -6.06 -9.57
N GLU A 45 0.04 -5.41 -9.92
CA GLU A 45 0.43 -4.14 -9.36
C GLU A 45 0.69 -3.13 -10.47
N GLU A 46 0.22 -1.90 -10.29
CA GLU A 46 0.44 -0.80 -11.21
C GLU A 46 0.86 0.47 -10.48
N PHE A 47 1.78 1.23 -11.07
CA PHE A 47 2.13 2.56 -10.59
C PHE A 47 1.15 3.60 -11.15
N VAL A 48 0.48 4.33 -10.25
CA VAL A 48 -0.42 5.42 -10.60
C VAL A 48 0.28 6.75 -10.29
N PRO A 49 0.64 7.55 -11.31
CA PRO A 49 1.36 8.81 -11.10
C PRO A 49 0.48 9.86 -10.40
N GLU A 50 1.06 10.56 -9.42
CA GLU A 50 0.44 11.66 -8.69
C GLU A 50 1.47 12.76 -8.42
N GLY A 51 1.36 13.89 -9.15
CA GLY A 51 2.33 14.98 -9.05
C GLY A 51 3.76 14.53 -9.38
N ALA A 52 4.70 14.75 -8.46
CA ALA A 52 6.09 14.32 -8.58
C ALA A 52 6.34 12.89 -8.08
N GLY A 53 5.31 12.20 -7.60
CA GLY A 53 5.37 10.84 -7.07
C GLY A 53 4.24 9.98 -7.63
N GLY A 54 3.77 9.04 -6.82
CA GLY A 54 2.61 8.22 -7.17
C GLY A 54 2.32 7.12 -6.17
N ALA A 55 1.22 6.42 -6.43
CA ALA A 55 0.71 5.33 -5.62
C ALA A 55 0.94 3.97 -6.30
N ALA A 56 0.93 2.90 -5.52
CA ALA A 56 0.88 1.54 -6.05
C ALA A 56 -0.55 0.99 -5.93
N LEU A 57 -1.18 0.70 -7.07
CA LEU A 57 -2.50 0.06 -7.13
C LEU A 57 -2.32 -1.46 -7.17
N PHE A 58 -2.96 -2.16 -6.24
CA PHE A 58 -2.93 -3.63 -6.15
C PHE A 58 -4.30 -4.20 -6.50
N TRP A 59 -4.33 -5.17 -7.40
CA TRP A 59 -5.44 -6.10 -7.53
C TRP A 59 -5.04 -7.40 -6.85
N SER A 60 -5.79 -7.76 -5.82
CA SER A 60 -5.53 -8.94 -5.00
C SER A 60 -6.81 -9.69 -4.74
N HIS A 61 -6.75 -11.01 -4.75
CA HIS A 61 -7.82 -11.87 -4.29
C HIS A 61 -7.41 -12.55 -2.99
N ARG A 62 -8.40 -12.99 -2.21
CA ARG A 62 -8.13 -13.82 -1.05
C ARG A 62 -7.75 -15.20 -1.55
N ASP A 63 -6.61 -15.72 -1.09
CA ASP A 63 -6.25 -17.10 -1.34
C ASP A 63 -7.26 -17.97 -0.58
N THR A 64 -8.13 -18.66 -1.33
CA THR A 64 -9.11 -19.60 -0.76
C THR A 64 -8.50 -20.98 -0.57
N THR A 65 -7.19 -21.14 -0.76
CA THR A 65 -6.48 -22.35 -0.37
C THR A 65 -6.59 -22.48 1.14
N ASP A 66 -7.49 -23.36 1.57
CA ASP A 66 -7.66 -23.68 2.97
C ASP A 66 -6.33 -24.24 3.47
N PRO A 67 -5.67 -23.63 4.48
CA PRO A 67 -4.43 -24.17 5.03
C PRO A 67 -4.61 -25.57 5.64
N THR A 68 -5.86 -26.03 5.79
CA THR A 68 -6.20 -27.33 6.38
C THR A 68 -6.18 -28.50 5.37
N GLU A 69 -6.09 -28.26 4.05
CA GLU A 69 -6.18 -29.32 3.02
C GLU A 69 -4.80 -29.79 2.49
N ALA A 70 -3.70 -29.25 3.02
CA ALA A 70 -2.34 -29.63 2.61
C ALA A 70 -1.77 -30.86 3.36
N GLU A 71 -2.49 -31.40 4.33
CA GLU A 71 -2.13 -32.62 5.08
C GLU A 71 -3.31 -33.61 5.10
N SER A 72 -3.54 -34.33 4.00
CA SER A 72 -4.43 -35.52 3.98
C SER A 72 -3.96 -36.53 2.93
#